data_AF-A0A7J6UI37-F1
#
_entry.id   AF-A0A7J6UI37-F1
#
_cell.length_a   1.000
_cell.length_b   1.000
_cell.length_c   1.000
_cell.angle_alpha   90.00
_cell.angle_beta   90.00
_cell.angle_gamma   90.00
#
_symmetry.space_group_name_H-M   'P 1'
#
loop_
_entity.id
_entity.type
_entity.pdbx_description
1 polymer ?
#
loop_
_entity_poly.entity_id
_entity_poly.type
_entity_poly.pdbx_seq_one_letter_code
_entity_poly.pdbx_strand_id
1 'polypeptide(L)'
;LTEKVFLHALPSSDTPTQGLAEKEAFAKELEQQKLLLKTGGTKPGTMDLNPKVFRQGSASAGMPRIEDVVKELNGRSELLDQDDDFELIKAQLSSIKDSLTSADRAFQSREKKEMDKLKSRTIHTACVIRVAFPDRLVLQLQFRPADTLASLHDAVGKFLSPEYKETEWYLYQTPPMHKIDRSSKRMLADEDLVPSALIRWGFE
;
A
#
# COMPACT_ATOMS: atom_id res chain seq x y z
N LEU A 1 31.85 72.00 3.52
CA LEU A 1 31.27 71.38 2.31
C LEU A 1 32.15 70.21 1.91
N THR A 2 31.69 68.97 2.14
CA THR A 2 31.65 67.88 1.14
C THR A 2 31.00 66.68 1.84
N GLU A 3 29.76 66.39 1.44
CA GLU A 3 28.93 65.28 1.92
C GLU A 3 29.56 63.92 1.60
N LYS A 4 29.48 63.00 2.56
CA LYS A 4 29.88 61.61 2.42
C LYS A 4 28.63 60.81 2.07
N VAL A 5 28.40 60.57 0.78
CA VAL A 5 27.24 59.81 0.28
C VAL A 5 27.45 58.33 0.59
N PHE A 6 26.56 57.77 1.40
CA PHE A 6 26.49 56.36 1.77
C PHE A 6 25.72 55.61 0.69
N LEU A 7 26.42 54.91 -0.21
CA LEU A 7 25.79 53.96 -1.14
C LEU A 7 25.53 52.65 -0.40
N HIS A 8 24.31 52.54 0.14
CA HIS A 8 23.74 51.30 0.64
C HIS A 8 23.42 50.39 -0.54
N ALA A 9 24.20 49.31 -0.70
CA ALA A 9 23.92 48.26 -1.68
C ALA A 9 22.54 47.63 -1.41
N LEU A 10 21.65 47.68 -2.39
CA LEU A 10 20.38 46.95 -2.36
C LEU A 10 20.67 45.45 -2.52
N PRO A 11 20.01 44.55 -1.74
CA PRO A 11 20.12 43.12 -1.98
C PRO A 11 19.48 42.76 -3.31
N SER A 12 20.28 42.10 -4.14
CA SER A 12 19.97 41.64 -5.49
C SER A 12 18.70 40.82 -5.55
N SER A 13 17.91 41.13 -6.57
CA SER A 13 16.72 40.43 -7.04
C SER A 13 16.86 38.90 -7.06
N ASP A 14 15.88 38.21 -6.47
CA ASP A 14 15.57 36.81 -6.76
C ASP A 14 15.46 36.60 -8.27
N THR A 15 16.38 35.82 -8.83
CA THR A 15 16.37 35.51 -10.26
C THR A 15 15.30 34.45 -10.55
N PRO A 16 14.39 34.66 -11.54
CA PRO A 16 13.34 33.71 -11.91
C PRO A 16 13.87 32.36 -12.43
N THR A 17 15.17 32.29 -12.73
CA THR A 17 15.86 31.10 -13.23
C THR A 17 16.10 30.04 -12.15
N GLN A 18 16.31 30.44 -10.89
CA GLN A 18 16.49 29.50 -9.78
C GLN A 18 15.21 28.73 -9.48
N GLY A 19 14.06 29.41 -9.47
CA GLY A 19 12.78 28.77 -9.22
C GLY A 19 12.34 27.79 -10.31
N LEU A 20 12.84 27.92 -11.54
CA LEU A 20 12.55 26.97 -12.63
C LEU A 20 13.38 25.68 -12.49
N ALA A 21 14.67 25.82 -12.15
CA ALA A 21 15.56 24.68 -11.92
C ALA A 21 15.13 23.84 -10.70
N GLU A 22 14.71 24.51 -9.62
CA GLU A 22 14.19 23.85 -8.42
C GLU A 22 12.89 23.07 -8.70
N LYS A 23 12.00 23.64 -9.53
CA LYS A 23 10.76 22.97 -9.96
C LYS A 23 11.03 21.74 -10.83
N GLU A 24 11.98 21.82 -11.76
CA GLU A 24 12.38 20.66 -12.57
C GLU A 24 13.05 19.56 -11.74
N ALA A 25 13.92 19.91 -10.81
CA ALA A 25 14.54 18.95 -9.90
C ALA A 25 13.50 18.22 -9.05
N PHE A 26 12.53 18.97 -8.52
CA PHE A 26 11.41 18.42 -7.75
C PHE A 26 10.52 17.50 -8.59
N ALA A 27 10.21 17.88 -9.83
CA ALA A 27 9.44 17.04 -10.75
C ALA A 27 10.17 15.72 -11.08
N LYS A 28 11.48 15.77 -11.31
CA LYS A 28 12.31 14.57 -11.54
C LYS A 28 12.36 13.67 -10.32
N GLU A 29 12.51 14.23 -9.12
CA GLU A 29 12.52 13.45 -7.89
C GLU A 29 11.17 12.78 -7.64
N LEU A 30 10.06 13.51 -7.87
CA LEU A 30 8.70 12.97 -7.81
C LEU A 30 8.50 11.79 -8.79
N GLU A 31 8.96 11.94 -10.02
CA GLU A 31 8.88 10.90 -11.05
C GLU A 31 9.73 9.67 -10.68
N GLN A 32 10.96 9.89 -10.21
CA GLN A 32 11.84 8.82 -9.75
C GLN A 32 11.21 8.05 -8.59
N GLN A 33 10.59 8.75 -7.65
CA GLN A 33 9.94 8.11 -6.50
C GLN A 33 8.70 7.30 -6.92
N LYS A 34 7.91 7.80 -7.89
CA LYS A 34 6.82 7.03 -8.52
C LYS A 34 7.32 5.76 -9.18
N LEU A 35 8.45 5.86 -9.90
CA LEU A 35 9.05 4.71 -10.57
C LEU A 35 9.52 3.65 -9.55
N LEU A 36 10.12 4.06 -8.44
CA LEU A 36 10.55 3.15 -7.37
C LEU A 36 9.35 2.43 -6.73
N LEU A 37 8.26 3.14 -6.48
CA LEU A 37 7.02 2.55 -5.96
C LEU A 37 6.41 1.54 -6.93
N LYS A 38 6.47 1.82 -8.23
CA LYS A 38 5.94 0.95 -9.29
C LYS A 38 6.79 -0.29 -9.52
N THR A 39 8.11 -0.17 -9.40
CA THR A 39 9.06 -1.24 -9.72
C THR A 39 9.58 -2.01 -8.50
N GLY A 40 9.30 -1.51 -7.28
CA GLY A 40 9.86 -2.05 -6.04
C GLY A 40 11.39 -1.99 -5.98
N GLY A 41 12.04 -1.20 -6.84
CA GLY A 41 13.50 -1.13 -6.99
C GLY A 41 14.13 -2.37 -7.66
N THR A 42 13.34 -3.25 -8.28
CA THR A 42 13.83 -4.49 -8.91
C THR A 42 13.93 -4.36 -10.43
N LYS A 43 14.97 -4.96 -11.02
CA LYS A 43 15.10 -5.04 -12.49
C LYS A 43 14.02 -5.97 -13.06
N PRO A 44 13.44 -5.67 -14.24
CA PRO A 44 12.57 -6.61 -14.94
C PRO A 44 13.35 -7.92 -15.19
N GLY A 45 12.77 -9.06 -14.83
CA GLY A 45 13.43 -10.38 -14.82
C GLY A 45 12.50 -11.50 -14.35
N THR A 46 12.94 -12.74 -14.26
CA THR A 46 12.07 -13.84 -13.76
C THR A 46 12.24 -13.95 -12.24
N MET A 47 11.19 -13.69 -11.45
CA MET A 47 11.20 -13.97 -10.01
C MET A 47 10.81 -15.43 -9.78
N ASP A 48 11.40 -16.08 -8.78
CA ASP A 48 10.92 -17.38 -8.30
C ASP A 48 9.56 -17.18 -7.60
N LEU A 49 8.52 -17.80 -8.16
CA LEU A 49 7.15 -17.65 -7.71
C LEU A 49 6.91 -18.26 -6.32
N ASN A 50 7.84 -19.09 -5.81
CA ASN A 50 7.78 -19.76 -4.51
C ASN A 50 6.37 -20.26 -4.15
N PRO A 51 5.80 -21.16 -4.97
CA PRO A 51 4.42 -21.59 -4.83
C PRO A 51 4.21 -22.33 -3.50
N LYS A 52 3.22 -21.90 -2.73
CA LYS A 52 2.79 -22.56 -1.49
C LYS A 52 1.30 -22.84 -1.57
N VAL A 53 0.90 -24.10 -1.35
CA VAL A 53 -0.51 -24.49 -1.31
C VAL A 53 -0.89 -24.83 0.12
N PHE A 54 -1.98 -24.24 0.61
CA PHE A 54 -2.55 -24.57 1.92
C PHE A 54 -4.08 -24.57 1.85
N ARG A 55 -4.71 -25.31 2.77
CA ARG A 55 -6.17 -25.29 2.91
C ARG A 55 -6.56 -24.03 3.69
N GLN A 56 -7.47 -23.24 3.17
CA GLN A 56 -8.13 -22.17 3.91
C GLN A 56 -8.83 -22.83 5.11
N GLY A 57 -8.25 -22.62 6.30
CA GLY A 57 -8.92 -23.01 7.54
C GLY A 57 -10.29 -22.34 7.57
N SER A 58 -11.30 -23.08 8.00
CA SER A 58 -12.54 -22.45 8.50
C SER A 58 -12.10 -21.34 9.46
N ALA A 59 -12.76 -20.18 9.41
CA ALA A 59 -12.41 -18.98 10.20
C ALA A 59 -12.36 -19.18 11.73
N SER A 60 -12.44 -20.41 12.23
CA SER A 60 -12.32 -20.83 13.61
C SER A 60 -10.93 -21.35 14.02
N ALA A 61 -9.95 -21.47 13.12
CA ALA A 61 -8.66 -22.08 13.48
C ALA A 61 -7.66 -21.12 14.16
N GLY A 62 -7.96 -19.82 14.22
CA GLY A 62 -7.04 -18.83 14.81
C GLY A 62 -7.69 -17.54 15.30
N MET A 63 -9.02 -17.41 15.21
CA MET A 63 -9.75 -16.38 15.92
C MET A 63 -10.43 -17.08 17.10
N PRO A 64 -10.15 -16.70 18.36
CA PRO A 64 -10.94 -17.19 19.47
C PRO A 64 -12.42 -16.90 19.16
N ARG A 65 -13.32 -17.84 19.44
CA ARG A 65 -14.75 -17.55 19.24
C ARG A 65 -15.08 -16.32 20.05
N ILE A 66 -15.99 -15.48 19.54
CA ILE A 66 -16.45 -14.30 20.28
C ILE A 66 -16.89 -14.71 21.69
N GLU A 67 -17.49 -15.90 21.84
CA GLU A 67 -17.84 -16.48 23.13
C GLU A 67 -16.64 -16.76 24.05
N ASP A 68 -15.51 -17.21 23.51
CA ASP A 68 -14.27 -17.46 24.26
C ASP A 68 -13.62 -16.13 24.69
N VAL A 69 -13.62 -15.11 23.81
CA VAL A 69 -13.15 -13.75 24.14
C VAL A 69 -14.02 -13.10 25.20
N VAL A 70 -15.35 -13.21 25.08
CA VAL A 70 -16.29 -12.67 26.06
C VAL A 70 -16.14 -13.37 27.42
N LYS A 71 -15.89 -14.68 27.42
CA LYS A 71 -15.63 -15.43 28.65
C LYS A 71 -14.31 -15.04 29.32
N GLU A 72 -13.26 -14.77 28.54
CA GLU A 72 -11.98 -14.29 29.04
C GLU A 72 -12.06 -12.85 29.57
N LEU A 73 -12.79 -11.95 28.88
CA LEU A 73 -13.04 -10.58 29.32
C LEU A 73 -13.89 -10.53 30.60
N ASN A 74 -14.94 -11.34 30.69
CA ASN A 74 -15.75 -11.43 31.91
C ASN A 74 -14.96 -12.00 33.09
N GLY A 75 -13.99 -12.89 32.84
CA GLY A 75 -13.07 -13.40 33.87
C GLY A 75 -12.01 -12.40 34.34
N ARG A 76 -11.69 -11.37 33.53
CA ARG A 76 -10.75 -10.29 33.89
C ARG A 76 -11.43 -9.06 34.50
N SER A 77 -12.76 -9.01 34.51
CA SER A 77 -13.53 -7.84 34.95
C SER A 77 -13.48 -7.56 36.46
N GLU A 78 -12.87 -8.43 37.28
CA GLU A 78 -12.72 -8.19 38.73
C GLU A 78 -11.39 -7.53 39.13
N LEU A 79 -10.50 -7.16 38.19
CA LEU A 79 -9.17 -6.58 38.50
C LEU A 79 -8.73 -5.40 37.61
N LEU A 80 -9.64 -4.68 36.94
CA LEU A 80 -9.27 -3.50 36.16
C LEU A 80 -9.71 -2.22 36.88
N ASP A 81 -8.73 -1.54 37.48
CA ASP A 81 -8.84 -0.20 38.02
C ASP A 81 -9.30 0.77 36.92
N GLN A 82 -10.40 1.48 37.17
CA GLN A 82 -11.08 2.39 36.23
C GLN A 82 -10.24 3.61 35.81
N ASP A 83 -9.07 3.82 36.42
CA ASP A 83 -8.21 4.97 36.22
C ASP A 83 -7.30 4.85 34.98
N ASP A 84 -6.88 3.64 34.59
CA ASP A 84 -5.98 3.43 33.44
C ASP A 84 -6.67 3.72 32.09
N ASP A 85 -7.95 3.34 31.96
CA ASP A 85 -8.75 3.64 30.78
C ASP A 85 -9.02 5.14 30.63
N PHE A 86 -9.16 5.87 31.74
CA PHE A 86 -9.38 7.32 31.74
C PHE A 86 -8.16 8.09 31.24
N GLU A 87 -6.95 7.72 31.67
CA GLU A 87 -5.72 8.35 31.19
C GLU A 87 -5.43 8.02 29.71
N LEU A 88 -5.74 6.80 29.25
CA LEU A 88 -5.64 6.44 27.83
C LEU A 88 -6.57 7.30 26.95
N ILE A 89 -7.83 7.47 27.38
CA ILE A 89 -8.82 8.29 26.68
C ILE A 89 -8.40 9.77 26.65
N LYS A 90 -7.83 10.27 27.75
CA LYS A 90 -7.34 11.66 27.85
C LYS A 90 -6.13 11.91 26.94
N ALA A 91 -5.21 10.96 26.85
CA ALA A 91 -4.07 11.03 25.92
C ALA A 91 -4.52 10.98 24.44
N GLN A 92 -5.55 10.20 24.11
CA GLN A 92 -6.15 10.20 22.78
C GLN A 92 -6.85 11.53 22.48
N LEU A 93 -7.58 12.10 23.45
CA LEU A 93 -8.27 13.38 23.29
C LEU A 93 -7.30 14.56 23.11
N SER A 94 -6.17 14.58 23.84
CA SER A 94 -5.13 15.60 23.66
C SER A 94 -4.48 15.51 22.28
N SER A 95 -4.14 14.30 21.81
CA SER A 95 -3.60 14.09 20.46
C SER A 95 -4.57 14.53 19.36
N ILE A 96 -5.87 14.21 19.50
CA ILE A 96 -6.91 14.68 18.58
C ILE A 96 -7.02 16.20 18.63
N LYS A 97 -7.01 16.80 19.82
CA LYS A 97 -7.05 18.26 20.00
C LYS A 97 -5.85 18.92 19.33
N ASP A 98 -4.63 18.44 19.54
CA ASP A 98 -3.41 18.96 18.91
C ASP A 98 -3.49 18.83 17.37
N SER A 99 -4.06 17.74 16.85
CA SER A 99 -4.27 17.56 15.41
C SER A 99 -5.29 18.56 14.81
N LEU A 100 -6.24 19.03 15.62
CA LEU A 100 -7.29 19.98 15.23
C LEU A 100 -6.86 21.43 15.46
N THR A 101 -6.09 21.72 16.51
CA THR A 101 -5.66 23.07 16.91
C THR A 101 -4.31 23.47 16.35
N SER A 102 -3.58 22.56 15.69
CA SER A 102 -2.40 22.89 14.89
C SER A 102 -2.80 23.84 13.76
N ALA A 103 -2.81 25.14 14.08
CA ALA A 103 -2.90 26.26 13.15
C ALA A 103 -1.69 26.31 12.19
N ASP A 104 -0.67 25.48 12.45
CA ASP A 104 0.39 25.10 11.53
C ASP A 104 -0.05 24.07 10.46
N ARG A 105 -1.26 24.24 9.93
CA ARG A 105 -1.46 24.01 8.49
C ARG A 105 -0.71 25.10 7.74
N ALA A 106 0.61 25.18 7.96
CA ALA A 106 1.54 25.84 7.06
C ALA A 106 1.10 25.41 5.66
N PHE A 107 0.93 26.38 4.77
CA PHE A 107 0.53 26.20 3.38
C PHE A 107 1.51 25.25 2.70
N GLN A 108 1.35 23.95 2.95
CA GLN A 108 2.08 22.92 2.26
C GLN A 108 1.50 22.93 0.87
N SER A 109 2.28 23.42 -0.10
CA SER A 109 1.92 23.34 -1.52
C SER A 109 1.43 21.92 -1.79
N ARG A 110 0.43 21.77 -2.67
CA ARG A 110 -0.13 20.46 -3.07
C ARG A 110 1.00 19.47 -3.38
N GLU A 111 2.06 19.97 -3.99
CA GLU A 111 3.31 19.28 -4.30
C GLU A 111 4.02 18.65 -3.09
N LYS A 112 4.13 19.36 -1.96
CA LYS A 112 4.78 18.83 -0.74
C LYS A 112 3.93 17.73 -0.11
N LYS A 113 2.60 17.92 -0.10
CA LYS A 113 1.67 16.90 0.39
C LYS A 113 1.64 15.65 -0.49
N GLU A 114 1.80 15.81 -1.81
CA GLU A 114 1.98 14.67 -2.72
C GLU A 114 3.30 13.97 -2.45
N MET A 115 4.40 14.70 -2.26
CA MET A 115 5.68 14.07 -1.95
C MET A 115 5.66 13.31 -0.63
N ASP A 116 5.10 13.88 0.43
CA ASP A 116 5.00 13.19 1.72
C ASP A 116 4.12 11.93 1.62
N LYS A 117 3.03 11.98 0.84
CA LYS A 117 2.20 10.79 0.53
C LYS A 117 2.96 9.71 -0.25
N LEU A 118 3.81 10.11 -1.19
CA LEU A 118 4.64 9.16 -1.93
C LEU A 118 5.78 8.64 -1.06
N LYS A 119 6.34 9.44 -0.14
CA LYS A 119 7.42 9.06 0.78
C LYS A 119 6.92 8.12 1.87
N SER A 120 5.68 8.30 2.31
CA SER A 120 5.03 7.41 3.28
C SER A 120 4.59 6.08 2.67
N ARG A 121 4.58 5.94 1.33
CA ARG A 121 4.17 4.71 0.67
C ARG A 121 5.35 3.73 0.73
N THR A 122 5.17 2.63 1.46
CA THR A 122 6.21 1.61 1.62
C THR A 122 6.60 1.05 0.26
N ILE A 123 7.89 1.11 -0.07
CA ILE A 123 8.43 0.48 -1.27
C ILE A 123 8.40 -1.03 -1.04
N HIS A 124 7.47 -1.70 -1.70
CA HIS A 124 7.33 -3.15 -1.60
C HIS A 124 8.19 -3.81 -2.67
N THR A 125 9.26 -4.50 -2.27
CA THR A 125 10.12 -5.26 -3.19
C THR A 125 9.43 -6.54 -3.69
N ALA A 126 8.47 -7.05 -2.93
CA ALA A 126 7.72 -8.27 -3.21
C ALA A 126 6.22 -8.10 -2.90
N CYS A 127 5.42 -8.84 -3.63
CA CYS A 127 3.96 -8.93 -3.54
C CYS A 127 3.57 -10.39 -3.32
N VAL A 128 2.65 -10.65 -2.39
CA VAL A 128 2.14 -12.01 -2.13
C VAL A 128 0.71 -12.12 -2.64
N ILE A 129 0.48 -12.95 -3.65
CA ILE A 129 -0.85 -13.17 -4.22
C ILE A 129 -1.35 -14.53 -3.78
N ARG A 130 -2.55 -14.54 -3.19
CA ARG A 130 -3.24 -15.75 -2.75
C ARG A 130 -4.45 -15.96 -3.63
N VAL A 131 -4.47 -17.07 -4.35
CA VAL A 131 -5.57 -17.50 -5.20
C VAL A 131 -6.39 -18.53 -4.44
N ALA A 132 -7.60 -18.15 -4.03
CA ALA A 132 -8.54 -19.01 -3.34
C ALA A 132 -9.43 -19.75 -4.35
N PHE A 133 -9.41 -21.07 -4.23
CA PHE A 133 -10.22 -21.99 -5.01
C PHE A 133 -11.52 -22.35 -4.25
N PRO A 134 -12.57 -22.79 -4.98
CA PRO A 134 -13.86 -23.16 -4.38
C PRO A 134 -13.76 -24.38 -3.44
N ASP A 135 -12.74 -25.22 -3.59
CA ASP A 135 -12.45 -26.40 -2.76
C ASP A 135 -11.77 -26.07 -1.41
N ARG A 136 -11.69 -24.77 -1.08
CA ARG A 136 -10.97 -24.21 0.08
C ARG A 136 -9.46 -24.39 -0.01
N LEU A 137 -8.88 -24.66 -1.18
CA LEU A 137 -7.45 -24.55 -1.38
C LEU A 137 -7.06 -23.10 -1.67
N VAL A 138 -5.88 -22.73 -1.21
CA VAL A 138 -5.27 -21.43 -1.48
C VAL A 138 -3.90 -21.66 -2.05
N LEU A 139 -3.68 -21.19 -3.27
CA LEU A 139 -2.38 -21.12 -3.92
C LEU A 139 -1.78 -19.75 -3.64
N GLN A 140 -0.70 -19.71 -2.88
CA GLN A 140 0.09 -18.52 -2.65
C GLN A 140 1.28 -18.49 -3.58
N LEU A 141 1.45 -17.36 -4.26
CA LEU A 141 2.54 -17.06 -5.18
C LEU A 141 3.19 -15.73 -4.78
N GLN A 142 4.50 -15.65 -4.93
CA GLN A 142 5.25 -14.41 -4.75
C GLN A 142 5.52 -13.77 -6.12
N PHE A 143 5.21 -12.49 -6.24
CA PHE A 143 5.40 -11.67 -7.43
C PHE A 143 6.14 -10.38 -7.06
N ARG A 144 6.54 -9.62 -8.07
CA ARG A 144 7.01 -8.24 -7.91
C ARG A 144 5.90 -7.27 -8.28
N PRO A 145 5.90 -6.04 -7.75
CA PRO A 145 4.94 -5.02 -8.15
C PRO A 145 4.95 -4.75 -9.67
N ALA A 146 6.10 -4.92 -10.32
CA ALA A 146 6.29 -4.74 -11.76
C ALA A 146 5.78 -5.90 -12.63
N ASP A 147 5.39 -7.04 -12.04
CA ASP A 147 4.85 -8.16 -12.82
C ASP A 147 3.44 -7.83 -13.33
N THR A 148 3.06 -8.46 -14.45
CA THR A 148 1.81 -8.18 -15.14
C THR A 148 0.68 -9.13 -14.73
N LEU A 149 -0.56 -8.70 -14.89
CA LEU A 149 -1.74 -9.55 -14.70
C LEU A 149 -1.72 -10.78 -15.63
N ALA A 150 -1.22 -10.62 -16.86
CA ALA A 150 -1.02 -11.74 -17.77
C ALA A 150 -0.06 -12.80 -17.21
N SER A 151 1.03 -12.38 -16.57
CA SER A 151 1.98 -13.30 -15.92
C SER A 151 1.38 -14.01 -14.71
N LEU A 152 0.48 -13.35 -13.97
CA LEU A 152 -0.28 -13.98 -12.89
C LEU A 152 -1.17 -15.09 -13.45
N HIS A 153 -1.92 -14.81 -14.52
CA HIS A 153 -2.76 -15.80 -15.18
C HIS A 153 -1.96 -16.99 -15.70
N ASP A 154 -0.82 -16.75 -16.38
CA ASP A 154 0.06 -17.82 -16.87
C ASP A 154 0.65 -18.65 -15.72
N ALA A 155 1.08 -18.00 -14.64
CA ALA A 155 1.56 -18.68 -13.44
C ALA A 155 0.49 -19.58 -12.82
N VAL A 156 -0.71 -19.07 -12.56
CA VAL A 156 -1.83 -19.86 -12.02
C VAL A 156 -2.17 -21.01 -12.95
N GLY A 157 -2.27 -20.73 -14.26
CA GLY A 157 -2.56 -21.73 -15.28
C GLY A 157 -1.59 -22.92 -15.25
N LYS A 158 -0.30 -22.71 -14.99
CA LYS A 158 0.68 -23.80 -14.87
C LYS A 158 0.37 -24.77 -13.73
N PHE A 159 -0.15 -24.27 -12.61
CA PHE A 159 -0.49 -25.05 -11.42
C PHE A 159 -1.88 -25.71 -11.47
N LEU A 160 -2.70 -25.40 -12.48
CA LEU A 160 -3.98 -26.08 -12.69
C LEU A 160 -3.80 -27.49 -13.30
N SER A 161 -4.69 -28.40 -12.93
CA SER A 161 -4.79 -29.73 -13.58
C SER A 161 -5.17 -29.58 -15.06
N PRO A 162 -4.78 -30.53 -15.94
CA PRO A 162 -5.07 -30.47 -17.37
C PRO A 162 -6.56 -30.24 -17.68
N GLU A 163 -7.45 -30.87 -16.92
CA GLU A 163 -8.90 -30.73 -17.03
C GLU A 163 -9.37 -29.28 -16.93
N TYR A 164 -8.85 -28.53 -15.94
CA TYR A 164 -9.18 -27.12 -15.74
C TYR A 164 -8.39 -26.17 -16.64
N LYS A 165 -7.36 -26.64 -17.34
CA LYS A 165 -6.63 -25.84 -18.34
C LYS A 165 -7.43 -25.69 -19.63
N GLU A 166 -8.24 -26.69 -19.97
CA GLU A 166 -9.09 -26.69 -21.16
C GLU A 166 -10.41 -25.93 -20.94
N THR A 167 -10.87 -25.80 -19.69
CA THR A 167 -12.04 -25.00 -19.31
C THR A 167 -11.76 -23.49 -19.34
N GLU A 168 -12.76 -22.68 -19.68
CA GLU A 168 -12.69 -21.23 -19.51
C GLU A 168 -12.79 -20.86 -18.02
N TRP A 169 -11.69 -20.34 -17.47
CA TRP A 169 -11.61 -19.89 -16.08
C TRP A 169 -11.21 -18.41 -15.98
N TYR A 170 -11.58 -17.79 -14.86
CA TYR A 170 -11.33 -16.38 -14.59
C TYR A 170 -10.90 -16.15 -13.13
N LEU A 171 -10.20 -15.04 -12.93
CA LEU A 171 -9.77 -14.55 -11.62
C LEU A 171 -10.56 -13.30 -11.28
N TYR A 172 -10.96 -13.16 -10.02
CA TYR A 172 -11.73 -12.01 -9.57
C TYR A 172 -11.48 -11.67 -8.11
N GLN A 173 -11.66 -10.41 -7.74
CA GLN A 173 -11.65 -9.95 -6.35
C GLN A 173 -13.07 -9.64 -5.89
N THR A 174 -13.35 -9.83 -4.59
CA THR A 174 -14.60 -9.39 -3.96
C THR A 174 -14.38 -9.02 -2.49
N PRO A 175 -15.10 -8.01 -1.95
CA PRO A 175 -16.07 -7.10 -2.58
C PRO A 175 -15.54 -5.67 -2.82
N PRO A 176 -15.86 -4.96 -3.91
CA PRO A 176 -16.78 -5.27 -5.02
C PRO A 176 -16.21 -6.31 -6.02
N MET A 177 -17.07 -6.89 -6.86
CA MET A 177 -16.65 -7.89 -7.84
C MET A 177 -15.84 -7.23 -8.98
N HIS A 178 -14.54 -7.45 -8.99
CA HIS A 178 -13.62 -6.97 -10.02
C HIS A 178 -12.98 -8.16 -10.73
N LYS A 179 -13.21 -8.33 -12.04
CA LYS A 179 -12.59 -9.40 -12.84
C LYS A 179 -11.21 -8.95 -13.31
N ILE A 180 -10.23 -9.85 -13.20
CA ILE A 180 -8.86 -9.59 -13.62
C ILE A 180 -8.69 -10.07 -15.07
N ASP A 181 -8.57 -9.12 -15.98
CA ASP A 181 -8.42 -9.40 -17.41
C ASP A 181 -7.11 -10.13 -17.74
N ARG A 182 -7.22 -11.27 -18.42
CA ARG A 182 -6.08 -12.09 -18.84
C ARG A 182 -5.14 -11.39 -19.83
N SER A 183 -5.70 -10.56 -20.72
CA SER A 183 -4.94 -9.85 -21.76
C SER A 183 -4.37 -8.50 -21.30
N SER A 184 -4.59 -8.13 -20.04
CA SER A 184 -4.15 -6.84 -19.53
C SER A 184 -2.64 -6.83 -19.29
N LYS A 185 -1.97 -5.85 -19.90
CA LYS A 185 -0.54 -5.55 -19.68
C LYS A 185 -0.31 -4.68 -18.44
N ARG A 186 -1.35 -4.44 -17.62
CA ARG A 186 -1.24 -3.67 -16.38
C ARG A 186 -0.38 -4.42 -15.38
N MET A 187 0.33 -3.65 -14.56
CA MET A 187 1.19 -4.17 -13.50
C MET A 187 0.36 -4.44 -12.25
N LEU A 188 0.81 -5.37 -11.41
CA LEU A 188 0.19 -5.66 -10.11
C LEU A 188 0.14 -4.42 -9.20
N ALA A 189 1.15 -3.55 -9.29
CA ALA A 189 1.18 -2.27 -8.58
C ALA A 189 0.04 -1.31 -8.98
N ASP A 190 -0.45 -1.41 -10.21
CA ASP A 190 -1.48 -0.51 -10.74
C ASP A 190 -2.91 -0.96 -10.34
N GLU A 191 -3.10 -2.21 -9.92
CA GLU A 191 -4.40 -2.80 -9.55
C GLU A 191 -4.58 -2.94 -8.02
N ASP A 192 -3.80 -2.21 -7.22
CA ASP A 192 -3.82 -2.26 -5.75
C ASP A 192 -3.66 -3.69 -5.16
N LEU A 193 -2.94 -4.56 -5.88
CA LEU A 193 -2.68 -5.95 -5.46
C LEU A 193 -1.47 -6.09 -4.51
N VAL A 194 -0.75 -4.99 -4.28
CA VAL A 194 0.50 -4.92 -3.51
C VAL A 194 0.20 -4.29 -2.14
N PRO A 195 0.75 -4.82 -1.02
CA PRO A 195 1.75 -5.89 -0.92
C PRO A 195 1.20 -7.30 -0.87
N SER A 196 -0.10 -7.46 -0.62
CA SER A 196 -0.74 -8.77 -0.54
C SER A 196 -2.17 -8.68 -1.04
N ALA A 197 -2.57 -9.63 -1.88
CA ALA A 197 -3.92 -9.70 -2.42
C ALA A 197 -4.51 -11.10 -2.28
N LEU A 198 -5.81 -11.16 -1.96
CA LEU A 198 -6.62 -12.36 -2.06
C LEU A 198 -7.49 -12.26 -3.33
N ILE A 199 -7.31 -13.21 -4.23
CA ILE A 199 -8.02 -13.32 -5.48
C ILE A 199 -8.78 -14.64 -5.45
N ARG A 200 -10.00 -14.66 -5.96
CA ARG A 200 -10.80 -15.87 -6.10
C ARG A 200 -10.68 -16.39 -7.53
N TRP A 201 -10.63 -17.71 -7.64
CA TRP A 201 -10.68 -18.41 -8.92
C TRP A 201 -12.10 -18.91 -9.17
N GLY A 202 -12.57 -18.72 -10.39
CA GLY A 202 -13.86 -19.23 -10.87
C GLY A 202 -13.72 -19.80 -12.27
N PHE A 203 -14.67 -20.64 -12.66
CA PHE A 203 -14.76 -21.26 -13.98
C PHE A 203 -16.21 -21.27 -14.42
N GLU A 204 -16.43 -21.35 -15.72
CA GLU A 204 -17.77 -21.47 -16.33
C GLU A 204 -18.20 -22.93 -16.49
#